data_AF-A0A9Q5THS3-F1
#
_entry.id   AF-A0A9Q5THS3-F1
#
_cell.length_a   1.000
_cell.length_b   1.000
_cell.length_c   1.000
_cell.angle_alpha   90.00
_cell.angle_beta   90.00
_cell.angle_gamma   90.00
#
_symmetry.space_group_name_H-M   'P 1'
#
loop_
_entity.id
_entity.type
_entity.pdbx_description
1 polymer ?
#
loop_
_entity_poly.entity_id
_entity_poly.type
_entity_poly.pdbx_seq_one_letter_code
_entity_poly.pdbx_strand_id
1 'polypeptide(L)'
;MENESDNVISLVQPKRNEEKLLNITVTDRKNYIQHSCKHRAIEVCETDRVVRCTKCGCVIDPFEHILQVATDGEHIVTEIEQLHRRRDELRESVANLEREEKNTKARLRAARTAILYAENDLKNIEQEVNHG
;
A
#
# COMPACT_ATOMS: atom_id res chain seq x y z
N MET A 1 63.89 32.43 59.92
CA MET A 1 63.48 31.51 58.85
C MET A 1 62.03 31.85 58.56
N GLU A 2 61.77 32.76 57.63
CA GLU A 2 60.41 33.20 57.31
C GLU A 2 60.24 33.25 55.79
N ASN A 3 59.31 32.40 55.35
CA ASN A 3 58.33 32.59 54.28
C ASN A 3 58.83 32.75 52.84
N GLU A 4 59.30 31.63 52.28
CA GLU A 4 59.51 31.43 50.84
C GLU A 4 58.25 30.85 50.13
N SER A 5 57.05 31.28 50.57
CA SER A 5 55.76 30.79 50.03
C SER A 5 54.83 31.88 49.52
N ASP A 6 55.23 33.15 49.58
CA ASP A 6 54.39 34.29 49.15
C ASP A 6 54.33 34.50 47.63
N ASN A 7 55.03 33.68 46.84
CA ASN A 7 55.09 33.80 45.37
C ASN A 7 54.32 32.69 44.62
N VAL A 8 53.49 31.90 45.30
CA VAL A 8 52.70 30.83 44.64
C VAL A 8 51.27 31.32 44.36
N ILE A 9 51.04 31.81 43.14
CA ILE A 9 49.68 32.07 42.64
C ILE A 9 49.07 30.73 42.24
N SER A 10 48.10 30.24 43.01
CA SER A 10 47.30 29.09 42.60
C SER A 10 46.37 29.49 41.46
N LEU A 11 46.69 29.06 40.24
CA LEU A 11 45.81 29.19 39.07
C LEU A 11 44.59 28.29 39.26
N VAL A 12 43.58 28.77 39.97
CA VAL A 12 42.26 28.16 40.02
C VAL A 12 41.62 28.37 38.65
N GLN A 13 41.66 27.36 37.79
CA GLN A 13 40.86 27.39 36.56
C GLN A 13 39.39 27.46 36.98
N PRO A 14 38.64 28.53 36.62
CA PRO A 14 37.22 28.57 36.88
C PRO A 14 36.59 27.36 36.19
N LYS A 15 35.75 26.60 36.92
CA LYS A 15 35.03 25.46 36.36
C LYS A 15 34.30 25.94 35.09
N ARG A 16 34.66 25.36 33.94
CA ARG A 16 34.02 25.69 32.65
C ARG A 16 32.54 25.34 32.74
N ASN A 17 31.70 26.35 32.94
CA ASN A 17 30.26 26.16 33.07
C ASN A 17 29.63 26.27 31.67
N GLU A 18 30.03 25.35 30.78
CA GLU A 18 29.65 25.33 29.35
C GLU A 18 28.13 25.13 29.17
N GLU A 19 27.44 24.56 30.17
CA GLU A 19 25.99 24.40 30.19
C GLU A 19 25.24 25.75 30.15
N LYS A 20 25.84 26.83 30.67
CA LYS A 20 25.24 28.18 30.65
C LYS A 20 25.41 28.92 29.33
N LEU A 21 26.14 28.35 28.36
CA LEU A 21 26.35 28.95 27.04
C LEU A 21 25.21 28.64 26.06
N LEU A 22 24.32 27.71 26.40
CA LEU A 22 23.20 27.33 25.56
C LEU A 22 22.01 28.26 25.80
N ASN A 23 21.65 29.05 24.79
CA ASN A 23 20.41 29.85 24.79
C ASN A 23 19.15 29.00 24.47
N ILE A 24 19.30 27.68 24.44
CA ILE A 24 18.27 26.75 23.98
C ILE A 24 17.97 25.79 25.11
N THR A 25 16.71 25.72 25.51
CA THR A 25 16.20 24.71 26.43
C THR A 25 15.26 23.79 25.65
N VAL A 26 15.53 22.48 25.72
CA VAL A 26 14.68 21.46 25.09
C VAL A 26 13.73 20.92 26.14
N THR A 27 12.45 21.26 26.03
CA THR A 27 11.39 20.70 26.88
C THR A 27 10.67 19.55 26.16
N ASP A 28 9.94 18.73 26.92
CA ASP A 28 8.98 17.74 26.39
C ASP A 28 9.55 16.78 25.35
N ARG A 29 10.70 16.15 25.68
CA ARG A 29 11.29 15.12 24.82
C ARG A 29 10.31 13.97 24.61
N LYS A 30 10.06 13.64 23.35
CA LYS A 30 9.17 12.55 22.95
C LYS A 30 9.63 11.23 23.55
N ASN A 31 8.66 10.46 24.05
CA ASN A 31 8.88 9.08 24.46
C ASN A 31 8.87 8.15 23.23
N TYR A 32 9.45 6.95 23.32
CA TYR A 32 9.58 6.01 22.21
C TYR A 32 8.24 5.70 21.51
N ILE A 33 7.16 5.58 22.29
CA ILE A 33 5.81 5.32 21.77
C ILE A 33 5.27 6.52 20.99
N GLN A 34 5.61 7.74 21.40
CA GLN A 34 5.23 8.98 20.71
C GLN A 34 5.98 9.11 19.37
N HIS A 35 7.18 8.56 19.24
CA HIS A 35 7.88 8.54 17.95
C HIS A 35 7.21 7.68 16.88
N SER A 36 6.31 6.76 17.25
CA SER A 36 5.76 5.75 16.34
C SER A 36 4.24 5.83 16.19
N CYS A 37 3.63 6.99 16.42
CA CYS A 37 2.19 7.16 16.22
C CYS A 37 1.78 6.82 14.77
N LYS A 38 0.91 5.81 14.60
CA LYS A 38 0.37 5.38 13.30
C LYS A 38 -1.06 5.87 13.02
N HIS A 39 -1.62 6.69 13.91
CA HIS A 39 -2.99 7.15 13.76
C HIS A 39 -3.09 8.26 12.72
N ARG A 40 -4.07 8.18 11.82
CA ARG A 40 -4.36 9.21 10.81
C ARG A 40 -5.22 10.36 11.32
N ALA A 41 -5.83 10.22 12.49
CA ALA A 41 -6.68 11.25 13.07
C ALA A 41 -5.81 12.32 13.73
N ILE A 42 -5.83 13.53 13.16
CA ILE A 42 -5.02 14.67 13.58
C ILE A 42 -5.87 15.89 13.93
N GLU A 43 -5.31 16.73 14.79
CA GLU A 43 -5.78 18.05 15.17
C GLU A 43 -4.67 19.05 14.85
N VAL A 44 -5.04 20.19 14.26
CA VAL A 44 -4.11 21.27 13.90
C VAL A 44 -4.37 22.45 14.82
N CYS A 45 -3.40 22.77 15.68
CA CYS A 45 -3.45 23.93 16.55
C CYS A 45 -2.82 25.13 15.84
N GLU A 46 -3.63 26.13 15.48
CA GLU A 46 -3.16 27.33 14.77
C GLU A 46 -2.26 28.21 15.66
N THR A 47 -2.62 28.37 16.94
CA THR A 47 -1.89 29.25 17.87
C THR A 47 -0.48 28.73 18.14
N ASP A 48 -0.35 27.43 18.41
CA ASP A 48 0.94 26.82 18.75
C ASP A 48 1.69 26.36 17.49
N ARG A 49 1.02 26.33 16.33
CA ARG A 49 1.51 25.74 15.07
C ARG A 49 1.95 24.29 15.24
N VAL A 50 1.16 23.52 15.98
CA VAL A 50 1.44 22.11 16.29
C VAL A 50 0.35 21.22 15.71
N VAL A 51 0.76 20.13 15.06
CA VAL A 51 -0.15 19.05 14.68
C VAL A 51 -0.08 17.97 15.74
N ARG A 52 -1.24 17.55 16.28
CA ARG A 52 -1.34 16.52 17.32
C ARG A 52 -2.22 15.38 16.85
N CYS A 53 -1.90 14.16 17.28
CA CYS A 53 -2.81 13.04 17.11
C CYS A 53 -3.98 13.17 18.09
N THR A 54 -5.22 13.08 17.62
CA THR A 54 -6.42 13.12 18.48
C THR A 54 -6.59 11.87 19.34
N LYS A 55 -5.96 10.74 18.96
CA LYS A 55 -6.07 9.48 19.70
C LYS A 55 -5.04 9.32 20.82
N CYS A 56 -3.78 9.68 20.55
CA CYS A 56 -2.70 9.49 21.52
C CYS A 56 -2.06 10.80 22.00
N GLY A 57 -2.53 11.96 21.53
CA GLY A 57 -2.01 13.28 21.91
C GLY A 57 -0.60 13.58 21.40
N CYS A 58 0.01 12.68 20.63
CA CYS A 58 1.38 12.84 20.17
C CYS A 58 1.51 14.01 19.19
N VAL A 59 2.52 14.85 19.37
CA VAL A 59 2.91 15.87 18.39
C VAL A 59 3.51 15.19 17.16
N ILE A 60 2.89 15.42 16.00
CA ILE A 60 3.31 14.89 14.71
C ILE A 60 4.06 15.99 13.95
N ASP A 61 5.07 15.60 13.17
CA ASP A 61 5.71 16.53 12.26
C ASP A 61 4.75 16.87 11.10
N PRO A 62 4.44 18.15 10.84
CA PRO A 62 3.48 18.52 9.81
C PRO A 62 3.91 18.11 8.40
N PHE A 63 5.20 18.23 8.06
CA PHE A 63 5.69 17.90 6.73
C PHE A 63 5.68 16.40 6.47
N GLU A 64 6.08 15.60 7.47
CA GLU A 64 6.00 14.14 7.40
C GLU A 64 4.54 13.69 7.19
N HIS A 65 3.59 14.30 7.91
CA HIS A 65 2.18 13.98 7.73
C HIS A 65 1.67 14.33 6.33
N ILE A 66 2.01 15.52 5.81
CA ILE A 66 1.62 15.95 4.47
C ILE A 66 2.20 15.02 3.41
N LEU A 67 3.48 14.64 3.55
CA LEU A 67 4.13 13.71 2.63
C LEU A 67 3.46 12.33 2.65
N GLN A 68 3.11 11.84 3.83
CA GLN A 68 2.37 10.58 3.98
C GLN A 68 1.01 10.65 3.28
N VAL A 69 0.24 11.72 3.50
CA VAL A 69 -1.08 11.90 2.86
C VAL A 69 -0.96 11.98 1.34
N ALA A 70 0.05 12.69 0.83
CA ALA A 70 0.30 12.77 -0.61
C ALA A 70 0.64 11.40 -1.22
N THR A 71 1.54 10.65 -0.57
CA THR A 71 1.97 9.32 -1.00
C THR A 71 0.79 8.32 -0.95
N ASP A 72 0.01 8.35 0.12
CA ASP A 72 -1.19 7.53 0.26
C ASP A 72 -2.22 7.87 -0.83
N GLY A 73 -2.39 9.15 -1.16
CA GLY A 73 -3.27 9.62 -2.22
C GLY A 73 -2.84 9.13 -3.61
N GLU A 74 -1.55 9.26 -3.94
CA GLU A 74 -0.98 8.74 -5.18
C GLU A 74 -1.18 7.22 -5.29
N HIS A 75 -0.92 6.50 -4.21
CA HIS A 75 -1.11 5.05 -4.18
C HIS A 75 -2.56 4.65 -4.44
N ILE A 76 -3.53 5.30 -3.78
CA ILE A 76 -4.96 5.01 -4.00
C ILE A 76 -5.37 5.24 -5.46
N VAL A 77 -4.93 6.35 -6.06
CA VAL A 77 -5.27 6.66 -7.46
C VAL A 77 -4.68 5.62 -8.40
N THR A 78 -3.40 5.26 -8.20
CA THR A 78 -2.75 4.22 -9.02
C THR A 78 -3.41 2.85 -8.87
N GLU A 79 -3.83 2.47 -7.65
CA GLU A 79 -4.58 1.23 -7.42
C GLU A 79 -5.95 1.24 -8.12
N ILE A 80 -6.70 2.34 -8.07
CA ILE A 80 -7.99 2.47 -8.76
C ILE A 80 -7.82 2.25 -10.26
N GLU A 81 -6.79 2.84 -10.87
CA GLU A 81 -6.49 2.64 -12.29
C GLU A 81 -6.14 1.19 -12.63
N GLN A 82 -5.37 0.53 -11.77
CA GLN A 82 -5.04 -0.90 -11.94
C GLN A 82 -6.28 -1.77 -11.83
N LEU A 83 -7.17 -1.51 -10.87
CA LEU A 83 -8.43 -2.23 -10.70
C LEU A 83 -9.35 -2.04 -11.91
N HIS A 84 -9.43 -0.84 -12.47
CA HIS A 84 -10.19 -0.60 -13.70
C HIS A 84 -9.64 -1.38 -14.89
N ARG A 85 -8.32 -1.33 -15.10
CA ARG A 85 -7.65 -2.14 -16.14
C ARG A 85 -7.97 -3.62 -15.96
N ARG A 86 -7.81 -4.14 -14.74
CA ARG A 86 -8.07 -5.56 -14.46
C ARG A 86 -9.52 -5.96 -14.68
N ARG A 87 -10.47 -5.11 -14.31
CA ARG A 87 -11.89 -5.32 -14.58
C ARG A 87 -12.15 -5.42 -16.08
N ASP A 88 -11.55 -4.54 -16.87
CA ASP A 88 -11.79 -4.49 -18.31
C ASP A 88 -11.16 -5.69 -19.04
N GLU A 89 -9.96 -6.11 -18.63
CA GLU A 89 -9.35 -7.38 -19.06
C GLU A 89 -10.24 -8.59 -18.76
N LEU A 90 -10.79 -8.66 -17.54
CA LEU A 90 -11.67 -9.76 -17.15
C LEU A 90 -12.96 -9.77 -17.96
N ARG A 91 -13.55 -8.61 -18.24
CA ARG A 91 -14.74 -8.49 -19.09
C ARG A 91 -14.46 -8.98 -20.51
N GLU A 92 -13.32 -8.62 -21.07
CA GLU A 92 -12.91 -9.08 -22.40
C GLU A 92 -12.68 -10.60 -22.41
N SER A 93 -11.99 -11.12 -21.39
CA SER A 93 -11.75 -12.56 -21.22
C SER A 93 -13.06 -13.34 -21.14
N VAL A 94 -14.02 -12.90 -20.34
CA VAL A 94 -15.35 -13.53 -20.23
C VAL A 94 -16.08 -13.48 -21.57
N ALA A 95 -16.08 -12.33 -22.26
CA ALA A 95 -16.73 -12.19 -23.56
C ALA A 95 -16.09 -13.08 -24.65
N ASN A 96 -14.78 -13.33 -24.57
CA ASN A 96 -14.08 -14.29 -25.43
C ASN A 96 -14.50 -15.73 -25.10
N LEU A 97 -14.48 -16.12 -23.83
CA LEU A 97 -14.88 -17.46 -23.38
C LEU A 97 -16.34 -17.78 -23.73
N GLU A 98 -17.27 -16.84 -23.56
CA GLU A 98 -18.66 -17.03 -23.96
C GLU A 98 -18.83 -17.27 -25.47
N ARG A 99 -18.01 -16.60 -26.30
CA ARG A 99 -17.99 -16.85 -27.75
C ARG A 99 -17.43 -18.22 -28.07
N GLU A 100 -16.35 -18.62 -27.42
CA GLU A 100 -15.75 -19.95 -27.57
C GLU A 100 -16.72 -21.06 -27.14
N GLU A 101 -17.43 -20.88 -26.03
CA GLU A 101 -18.46 -21.81 -25.57
C GLU A 101 -19.58 -21.95 -26.60
N LYS A 102 -20.09 -20.83 -27.13
CA LYS A 102 -21.12 -20.85 -28.18
C LYS A 102 -20.63 -21.59 -29.43
N ASN A 103 -19.40 -21.33 -29.86
CA ASN A 103 -18.81 -21.95 -31.03
C ASN A 103 -18.59 -23.47 -30.84
N THR A 104 -18.04 -23.87 -29.69
CA THR A 104 -17.83 -25.29 -29.37
C THR A 104 -19.15 -26.04 -29.25
N LYS A 105 -20.17 -25.43 -28.64
CA LYS A 105 -21.53 -26.00 -28.57
C LYS A 105 -22.16 -26.15 -29.96
N ALA A 106 -21.96 -25.19 -30.86
CA ALA A 106 -22.42 -25.29 -32.25
C ALA A 106 -21.71 -26.43 -32.99
N ARG A 107 -20.38 -26.55 -32.85
CA ARG A 107 -19.59 -27.66 -33.43
C ARG A 107 -20.04 -29.02 -32.90
N LEU A 108 -20.30 -29.14 -31.61
CA LEU A 108 -20.79 -30.38 -31.00
C LEU A 108 -22.16 -30.78 -31.54
N ARG A 109 -23.08 -29.83 -31.71
CA ARG A 109 -24.39 -30.07 -32.32
C ARG A 109 -24.25 -30.55 -33.77
N ALA A 110 -23.41 -29.88 -34.56
CA ALA A 110 -23.17 -30.28 -35.95
C ALA A 110 -22.59 -31.70 -36.05
N ALA A 111 -21.61 -32.04 -35.21
CA ALA A 111 -21.03 -33.38 -35.15
C ALA A 111 -22.08 -34.43 -34.76
N ARG A 112 -22.92 -34.15 -33.76
CA ARG A 112 -24.01 -35.04 -33.35
C ARG A 112 -24.99 -35.30 -34.49
N THR A 113 -25.38 -34.25 -35.22
CA THR A 113 -26.27 -34.37 -36.38
C THR A 113 -25.62 -35.19 -37.49
N ALA A 114 -24.33 -34.99 -37.79
CA ALA A 114 -23.60 -35.76 -38.79
C ALA A 114 -23.52 -37.25 -38.44
N ILE A 115 -23.25 -37.58 -37.17
CA ILE A 115 -23.25 -38.96 -36.68
C ILE A 115 -24.62 -39.60 -36.88
N LEU A 116 -25.71 -38.90 -36.50
CA LEU A 116 -27.07 -39.41 -36.66
C LEU A 116 -27.43 -39.70 -38.12
N TYR A 117 -27.01 -38.83 -39.06
CA TYR A 117 -27.20 -39.09 -40.49
C TYR A 117 -26.42 -40.32 -40.95
N ALA A 118 -25.13 -40.43 -40.57
CA ALA A 118 -24.32 -41.58 -40.92
C ALA A 118 -24.90 -42.90 -40.34
N GLU A 119 -25.41 -42.87 -39.11
CA GLU A 119 -26.08 -44.03 -38.50
C GLU A 119 -27.35 -44.45 -39.26
N ASN A 120 -28.13 -43.49 -39.76
CA ASN A 120 -29.31 -43.78 -40.56
C ASN A 120 -28.95 -44.33 -41.94
N ASP A 121 -27.93 -43.76 -42.59
CA ASP A 121 -27.45 -44.26 -43.88
C ASP A 121 -26.95 -45.70 -43.77
N LEU A 122 -26.20 -46.02 -42.71
CA LEU A 122 -25.76 -47.39 -42.43
C LEU A 122 -26.94 -48.36 -42.26
N LYS A 123 -27.97 -47.98 -41.49
CA LYS A 123 -29.18 -48.80 -41.31
C LYS A 123 -29.93 -49.04 -42.61
N ASN A 124 -30.03 -48.02 -43.47
CA ASN A 124 -30.68 -48.16 -44.77
C ASN A 124 -29.93 -49.15 -45.66
N ILE A 125 -28.60 -49.04 -45.73
CA ILE A 125 -27.75 -49.98 -46.47
C ILE A 125 -27.90 -51.41 -45.94
N GLU A 126 -27.90 -51.60 -44.61
CA GLU A 126 -28.11 -52.91 -43.99
C GLU A 126 -29.48 -53.51 -44.34
N GLN A 127 -30.54 -52.69 -44.42
CA GLN A 127 -31.87 -53.16 -44.80
C GLN A 127 -31.96 -53.56 -46.27
N GLU A 128 -31.37 -52.77 -47.17
CA GLU A 128 -31.28 -53.08 -48.61
C GLU A 128 -30.54 -54.39 -48.85
N VAL A 129 -29.43 -54.63 -48.16
CA VAL A 129 -28.64 -55.88 -48.27
C VAL A 129 -29.40 -57.09 -47.73
N ASN A 130 -30.24 -56.94 -46.71
CA ASN A 130 -31.01 -58.04 -46.13
C ASN A 130 -32.29 -58.39 -46.91
N HIS A 131 -32.77 -57.52 -47.81
CA HIS A 131 -34.00 -57.69 -48.58
C HIS A 131 -33.78 -57.89 -50.09
N GLY A 132 -32.54 -57.84 -50.57
CA GLY A 132 -32.13 -58.17 -51.95
C GLY A 132 -31.47 -59.54 -52.05
#